data_AF-A0A2G6QVB5-F1
#
_entry.id   AF-A0A2G6QVB5-F1
#
_cell.length_a   1.000
_cell.length_b   1.000
_cell.length_c   1.000
_cell.angle_alpha   90.00
_cell.angle_beta   90.00
_cell.angle_gamma   90.00
#
_symmetry.space_group_name_H-M   'P 1'
#
loop_
_entity.id
_entity.type
_entity.pdbx_description
1 polymer ?
#
loop_
_entity_poly.entity_id
_entity_poly.type
_entity_poly.pdbx_seq_one_letter_code
_entity_poly.pdbx_strand_id
1 'polypeptide(L)'
;MTPHEKNYFINFYFFTIAQLFVGQNLRYDGFAPDENKKKQLSEMLSEYDLIEMDLKQFNTNLSKDSKERNISIVLPSGKLFSFSLYKKDIRSGDYKSSITSESGRAEEAYDINKTYTYRGSLTEGGFVRLTVKEDFIYGLIDDASGSYIID
;
A
#
# COMPACT_ATOMS: atom_id res chain seq x y z
N MET A 1 8.76 46.82 43.85
CA MET A 1 10.05 46.96 43.14
C MET A 1 11.10 46.30 44.02
N THR A 2 11.71 45.15 43.76
CA THR A 2 11.84 44.21 42.63
C THR A 2 11.88 42.78 43.23
N PRO A 3 11.49 41.72 42.50
CA PRO A 3 11.46 40.36 43.03
C PRO A 3 12.83 39.69 42.89
N HIS A 4 13.35 39.08 43.97
CA HIS A 4 14.45 38.13 43.86
C HIS A 4 13.90 36.77 43.40
N GLU A 5 14.42 36.33 42.26
CA GLU A 5 14.00 35.16 41.52
C GLU A 5 14.26 33.87 42.30
N LYS A 6 13.28 32.97 42.24
CA LYS A 6 13.35 31.61 42.77
C LYS A 6 14.13 30.75 41.77
N ASN A 7 15.27 30.22 42.17
CA ASN A 7 15.99 29.19 41.42
C ASN A 7 15.22 27.86 41.50
N TYR A 8 14.42 27.55 40.49
CA TYR A 8 13.85 26.22 40.30
C TYR A 8 14.81 25.40 39.43
N PHE A 9 15.57 24.50 40.06
CA PHE A 9 16.28 23.44 39.35
C PHE A 9 15.26 22.44 38.81
N ILE A 10 15.00 22.47 37.51
CA ILE A 10 14.24 21.42 36.81
C ILE A 10 15.23 20.27 36.54
N ASN A 11 15.16 19.23 37.37
CA ASN A 11 15.79 17.95 37.08
C ASN A 11 15.01 17.27 35.95
N PHE A 12 15.59 17.24 34.74
CA PHE A 12 15.12 16.37 33.67
C PHE A 12 15.53 14.93 33.99
N TYR A 13 14.59 14.14 34.54
CA TYR A 13 14.69 12.69 34.49
C TYR A 13 14.42 12.25 33.04
N PHE A 14 15.49 11.96 32.31
CA PHE A 14 15.41 11.11 31.12
C PHE A 14 15.03 9.71 31.58
N PHE A 15 13.72 9.42 31.66
CA PHE A 15 13.25 8.05 31.59
C PHE A 15 13.42 7.59 30.15
N THR A 16 14.57 6.97 29.87
CA THR A 16 14.73 6.11 28.72
C THR A 16 13.76 4.94 28.85
N ILE A 17 12.57 5.07 28.26
CA ILE A 17 11.73 3.91 27.92
C ILE A 17 12.39 3.25 26.71
N ALA A 18 13.55 2.63 26.95
CA ALA A 18 14.06 1.58 26.10
C ALA A 18 13.29 0.32 26.50
N GLN A 19 12.58 -0.26 25.54
CA GLN A 19 11.90 -1.57 25.52
C GLN A 19 10.39 -1.47 25.26
N LEU A 20 10.04 -1.44 23.98
CA LEU A 20 9.03 -2.30 23.36
C LEU A 20 9.04 -2.07 21.83
N PHE A 21 10.18 -2.37 21.21
CA PHE A 21 10.23 -2.72 19.78
C PHE A 21 10.46 -4.24 19.71
N VAL A 22 9.48 -5.02 20.16
CA VAL A 22 9.38 -6.44 19.81
C VAL A 22 8.30 -6.53 18.74
N GLY A 23 8.73 -6.32 17.51
CA GLY A 23 7.89 -6.38 16.33
C GLY A 23 8.69 -5.80 15.17
N GLN A 24 8.89 -6.59 14.11
CA GLN A 24 9.71 -6.32 12.92
C GLN A 24 11.17 -6.73 13.03
N ASN A 25 11.39 -8.05 13.03
CA ASN A 25 12.43 -8.71 12.23
C ASN A 25 12.04 -10.19 12.15
N LEU A 26 10.93 -10.48 11.47
CA LEU A 26 10.84 -11.78 10.81
C LEU A 26 11.97 -11.76 9.78
N ARG A 27 13.14 -12.30 10.14
CA ARG A 27 14.21 -12.54 9.18
C ARG A 27 13.60 -13.42 8.10
N TYR A 28 13.37 -12.83 6.94
CA TYR A 28 13.11 -13.58 5.73
C TYR A 28 14.43 -14.29 5.40
N ASP A 29 14.52 -15.57 5.80
CA ASP A 29 15.57 -16.46 5.30
C ASP A 29 15.20 -16.83 3.87
N GLY A 30 15.45 -15.90 2.94
CA GLY A 30 15.24 -16.11 1.53
C GLY A 30 16.18 -17.19 1.03
N PHE A 31 15.64 -18.34 0.62
CA PHE A 31 16.41 -19.31 -0.15
C PHE A 31 16.66 -18.71 -1.53
N ALA A 32 17.94 -18.51 -1.88
CA ALA A 32 18.29 -18.17 -3.24
C ALA A 32 17.78 -19.30 -4.16
N PRO A 33 16.89 -19.01 -5.14
CA PRO A 33 16.42 -20.03 -6.05
C PRO A 33 17.60 -20.64 -6.81
N ASP A 34 17.54 -21.94 -7.10
CA ASP A 34 18.51 -22.56 -7.99
C ASP A 34 18.44 -21.93 -9.40
N GLU A 35 19.45 -22.18 -10.24
CA GLU A 35 19.54 -21.58 -11.57
C GLU A 35 18.34 -21.88 -12.48
N ASN A 36 17.72 -23.06 -12.35
CA ASN A 36 16.52 -23.39 -13.11
C ASN A 36 15.31 -22.59 -12.63
N LYS A 37 15.13 -22.48 -11.31
CA LYS A 37 14.06 -21.71 -10.69
C LYS A 37 14.24 -20.21 -10.96
N LYS A 38 15.48 -19.69 -10.95
CA LYS A 38 15.78 -18.31 -11.37
C LYS A 38 15.37 -18.04 -12.80
N LYS A 39 15.74 -18.94 -13.73
CA LYS A 39 15.37 -18.80 -15.14
C LYS A 39 13.85 -18.81 -15.33
N GLN A 40 13.15 -19.74 -14.68
CA GLN A 40 11.70 -19.79 -14.70
C GLN A 40 11.07 -18.50 -14.15
N LEU A 41 11.53 -18.01 -13.00
CA LEU A 41 11.04 -16.77 -12.42
C LEU A 41 11.34 -15.56 -13.31
N SER A 42 12.52 -15.50 -13.91
CA SER A 42 12.89 -14.42 -14.85
C SER A 42 12.02 -14.44 -16.10
N GLU A 43 11.67 -15.61 -16.63
CA GLU A 43 10.76 -15.74 -17.77
C GLU A 43 9.34 -15.33 -17.36
N MET A 44 8.84 -15.81 -16.22
CA MET A 44 7.50 -15.49 -15.71
C MET A 44 7.32 -14.00 -15.39
N LEU A 45 8.36 -13.35 -14.87
CA LEU A 45 8.30 -11.94 -14.47
C LEU A 45 8.71 -10.98 -15.60
N SER A 46 9.11 -11.49 -16.77
CA SER A 46 9.55 -10.66 -17.90
C SER A 46 8.43 -9.77 -18.48
N GLU A 47 7.17 -10.13 -18.24
CA GLU A 47 5.99 -9.38 -18.67
C GLU A 47 5.54 -8.32 -17.64
N TYR A 48 6.21 -8.25 -16.48
CA TYR A 48 5.85 -7.35 -15.39
C TYR A 48 6.83 -6.18 -15.28
N ASP A 49 6.28 -4.98 -15.11
CA ASP A 49 7.04 -3.80 -14.73
C ASP A 49 7.02 -3.65 -13.20
N LEU A 50 8.20 -3.48 -12.60
CA LEU A 50 8.30 -3.17 -11.16
C LEU A 50 8.20 -1.66 -10.94
N ILE A 51 7.32 -1.26 -10.03
CA ILE A 51 7.11 0.14 -9.64
C ILE A 51 7.33 0.27 -8.14
N GLU A 52 8.24 1.16 -7.74
CA GLU A 52 8.39 1.54 -6.34
C GLU A 52 7.40 2.67 -6.00
N MET A 53 6.59 2.47 -4.96
CA MET A 53 5.59 3.43 -4.51
C MET A 53 5.52 3.46 -2.97
N ASP A 54 5.43 4.66 -2.39
CA ASP A 54 5.08 4.81 -0.98
C ASP A 54 3.58 4.55 -0.77
N LEU A 55 3.22 3.29 -0.54
CA LEU A 55 1.84 2.85 -0.34
C LEU A 55 1.19 3.49 0.89
N LYS A 56 1.97 3.76 1.94
CA LYS A 56 1.47 4.40 3.15
C LYS A 56 1.04 5.83 2.87
N GLN A 57 1.87 6.59 2.14
CA GLN A 57 1.52 7.94 1.71
C GLN A 57 0.37 7.92 0.71
N PHE A 58 0.36 6.98 -0.24
CA PHE A 58 -0.71 6.80 -1.21
C PHE A 58 -2.07 6.55 -0.52
N ASN A 59 -2.12 5.58 0.39
CA ASN A 59 -3.31 5.25 1.17
C ASN A 59 -3.74 6.40 2.08
N THR A 60 -2.79 7.11 2.70
CA THR A 60 -3.07 8.30 3.52
C THR A 60 -3.72 9.41 2.69
N ASN A 61 -3.24 9.64 1.46
CA ASN A 61 -3.79 10.67 0.58
C ASN A 61 -5.20 10.32 0.07
N LEU A 62 -5.47 9.03 -0.11
CA LEU A 62 -6.76 8.51 -0.56
C LEU A 62 -7.81 8.36 0.55
N SER A 63 -7.39 8.15 1.80
CA SER A 63 -8.29 7.92 2.94
C SER A 63 -8.75 9.20 3.65
N LYS A 64 -8.05 10.33 3.44
CA LYS A 64 -8.29 11.59 4.17
C LYS A 64 -9.66 12.25 3.91
N ASP A 65 -10.33 11.99 2.79
CA ASP A 65 -11.69 12.51 2.52
C ASP A 65 -12.46 11.57 1.57
N SER A 66 -13.81 11.58 1.64
CA SER A 66 -14.69 10.88 0.68
C SER A 66 -14.79 11.56 -0.70
N LYS A 67 -13.89 12.51 -1.00
CA LYS A 67 -13.93 13.30 -2.23
C LYS A 67 -13.13 12.63 -3.33
N GLU A 68 -13.49 12.93 -4.57
CA GLU A 68 -12.74 12.53 -5.75
C GLU A 68 -11.30 13.10 -5.70
N ARG A 69 -10.32 12.29 -6.12
CA ARG A 69 -8.89 12.61 -6.09
C ARG A 69 -8.23 12.32 -7.41
N ASN A 70 -7.50 13.30 -7.93
CA ASN A 70 -6.68 13.11 -9.13
C ASN A 70 -5.34 12.50 -8.74
N ILE A 71 -4.98 11.42 -9.42
CA ILE A 71 -3.73 10.67 -9.23
C ILE A 71 -3.07 10.51 -10.58
N SER A 72 -1.75 10.57 -10.57
CA SER A 72 -0.90 10.33 -11.72
C SER A 72 0.11 9.24 -11.38
N ILE A 73 0.18 8.18 -12.20
CA ILE A 73 1.17 7.10 -12.11
C ILE A 73 1.98 7.10 -13.40
N VAL A 74 3.30 7.08 -13.27
CA VAL A 74 4.22 6.95 -14.40
C VAL A 74 4.81 5.54 -14.38
N LEU A 75 4.61 4.79 -15.46
CA LEU A 75 5.23 3.48 -15.64
C LEU A 75 6.72 3.62 -16.03
N PRO A 76 7.56 2.60 -15.81
CA PRO A 76 8.95 2.59 -16.26
C PRO A 76 9.12 2.82 -17.78
N SER A 77 8.13 2.41 -18.57
CA SER A 77 8.04 2.70 -20.01
C SER A 77 7.87 4.19 -20.37
N GLY A 78 7.64 5.05 -19.37
CA GLY A 78 7.34 6.48 -19.54
C GLY A 78 5.86 6.77 -19.77
N LYS A 79 5.01 5.74 -19.84
CA LYS A 79 3.55 5.92 -19.96
C LYS A 79 2.99 6.55 -18.68
N LEU A 80 2.21 7.62 -18.83
CA LEU A 80 1.56 8.33 -17.74
C LEU A 80 0.07 8.00 -17.72
N PHE A 81 -0.40 7.48 -16.60
CA PHE A 81 -1.83 7.38 -16.30
C PHE A 81 -2.23 8.52 -15.39
N SER A 82 -3.21 9.32 -15.82
CA SER A 82 -3.87 10.31 -14.97
C SER A 82 -5.34 9.96 -14.83
N PHE A 83 -5.81 9.84 -13.59
CA PHE A 83 -7.17 9.40 -13.30
C PHE A 83 -7.72 10.01 -12.02
N SER A 84 -9.05 10.08 -11.95
CA SER A 84 -9.79 10.60 -10.81
C SER A 84 -10.43 9.44 -10.06
N LEU A 85 -10.04 9.20 -8.81
CA LEU A 85 -10.55 8.13 -7.96
C LEU A 85 -11.58 8.63 -6.97
N TYR A 86 -12.65 7.89 -6.80
CA TYR A 86 -13.59 8.03 -5.71
C TYR A 86 -13.77 6.69 -4.98
N LYS A 87 -13.97 6.78 -3.68
CA LYS A 87 -14.19 5.61 -2.83
C LYS A 87 -15.53 4.98 -3.18
N LYS A 88 -15.50 3.71 -3.61
CA LYS A 88 -16.69 2.91 -3.91
C LYS A 88 -16.41 1.49 -3.48
N ASP A 89 -16.68 1.24 -2.20
CA ASP A 89 -16.65 -0.11 -1.71
C ASP A 89 -17.85 -0.89 -2.26
N ILE A 90 -17.56 -1.97 -2.96
CA ILE A 90 -18.56 -2.87 -3.54
C ILE A 90 -18.66 -4.18 -2.74
N ARG A 91 -17.84 -4.34 -1.70
CA ARG A 91 -17.83 -5.53 -0.85
C ARG A 91 -18.88 -5.38 0.23
N SER A 92 -19.61 -6.47 0.46
CA SER A 92 -20.53 -6.59 1.57
C SER A 92 -19.78 -6.76 2.90
N GLY A 93 -20.42 -6.43 4.02
CA GLY A 93 -19.79 -6.51 5.34
C GLY A 93 -19.37 -7.92 5.77
N ASP A 94 -19.84 -8.95 5.06
CA ASP A 94 -19.49 -10.37 5.22
C ASP A 94 -18.44 -10.86 4.22
N TYR A 95 -17.83 -9.96 3.41
CA TYR A 95 -16.75 -10.31 2.50
C TYR A 95 -15.57 -10.92 3.28
N LYS A 96 -15.01 -12.00 2.74
CA LYS A 96 -13.81 -12.67 3.28
C LYS A 96 -12.76 -12.76 2.19
N SER A 97 -11.52 -12.43 2.53
CA SER A 97 -10.36 -12.71 1.68
C SER A 97 -9.62 -13.92 2.26
N SER A 98 -9.10 -14.80 1.41
CA SER A 98 -8.26 -15.91 1.87
C SER A 98 -7.01 -16.02 1.04
N ILE A 99 -5.87 -16.01 1.72
CA ILE A 99 -4.56 -16.22 1.12
C ILE A 99 -4.23 -17.70 1.30
N THR A 100 -3.86 -18.35 0.20
CA THR A 100 -3.40 -19.75 0.22
C THR A 100 -1.89 -19.75 0.00
N SER A 101 -1.16 -20.33 0.93
CA SER A 101 0.29 -20.50 0.85
C SER A 101 0.66 -21.96 1.08
N GLU A 102 1.93 -22.32 0.91
CA GLU A 102 2.43 -23.66 1.24
C GLU A 102 2.19 -24.04 2.72
N SER A 103 2.07 -23.04 3.61
CA SER A 103 1.76 -23.25 5.03
C SER A 103 0.27 -23.44 5.34
N GLY A 104 -0.61 -23.34 4.33
CA GLY A 104 -2.06 -23.49 4.48
C GLY A 104 -2.86 -22.26 4.05
N ARG A 105 -4.16 -22.28 4.36
CA ARG A 105 -5.12 -21.21 4.03
C ARG A 105 -5.31 -20.29 5.24
N ALA A 106 -4.98 -19.02 5.09
CA ALA A 106 -5.29 -17.98 6.06
C ALA A 106 -6.52 -17.19 5.57
N GLU A 107 -7.58 -17.10 6.38
CA GLU A 107 -8.68 -16.17 6.16
C GLU A 107 -8.34 -14.83 6.81
N GLU A 108 -8.36 -13.76 6.03
CA GLU A 108 -8.36 -12.40 6.57
C GLU A 108 -9.80 -11.90 6.63
N ALA A 109 -10.22 -11.51 7.83
CA ALA A 109 -11.47 -10.79 8.01
C ALA A 109 -11.36 -9.43 7.29
N TYR A 110 -12.36 -9.10 6.49
CA TYR A 110 -12.43 -7.81 5.84
C TYR A 110 -12.66 -6.71 6.88
N ASP A 111 -11.68 -5.82 7.04
CA ASP A 111 -11.86 -4.60 7.82
C ASP A 111 -12.19 -3.45 6.87
N ILE A 112 -13.46 -3.07 6.85
CA ILE A 112 -13.99 -1.94 6.08
C ILE A 112 -13.28 -0.62 6.39
N ASN A 113 -12.59 -0.51 7.54
CA ASN A 113 -11.85 0.69 7.90
C ASN A 113 -10.41 0.71 7.36
N LYS A 114 -9.90 -0.44 6.90
CA LYS A 114 -8.49 -0.61 6.47
C LYS A 114 -8.33 -1.02 5.02
N THR A 115 -9.40 -1.47 4.38
CA THR A 115 -9.38 -1.88 2.98
C THR A 115 -10.40 -1.08 2.20
N TYR A 116 -9.97 -0.41 1.14
CA TYR A 116 -10.87 0.40 0.33
C TYR A 116 -10.72 0.07 -1.16
N THR A 117 -11.85 -0.14 -1.83
CA THR A 117 -11.90 -0.14 -3.29
C THR A 117 -12.24 1.26 -3.79
N TYR A 118 -11.44 1.72 -4.72
CA TYR A 118 -11.59 2.95 -5.46
C TYR A 118 -11.96 2.63 -6.88
N ARG A 119 -12.84 3.44 -7.46
CA ARG A 119 -13.15 3.43 -8.88
C ARG A 119 -12.90 4.81 -9.44
N GLY A 120 -12.50 4.87 -10.70
CA GLY A 120 -12.25 6.13 -11.37
C GLY A 120 -12.32 6.01 -12.88
N SER A 121 -12.15 7.16 -13.51
CA SER A 121 -12.02 7.30 -14.96
C SER A 121 -10.66 7.88 -15.29
N LEU A 122 -10.07 7.44 -16.39
CA LEU A 122 -8.86 8.06 -16.93
C LEU A 122 -9.24 9.36 -17.64
N THR A 123 -8.35 10.35 -17.60
CA THR A 123 -8.55 11.64 -18.31
C THR A 123 -8.71 11.46 -19.81
N GLU A 124 -7.97 10.51 -20.40
CA GLU A 124 -7.97 10.18 -21.84
C GLU A 124 -9.11 9.20 -22.23
N GLY A 125 -9.96 8.80 -21.28
CA GLY A 125 -10.95 7.74 -21.46
C GLY A 125 -10.45 6.36 -21.01
N GLY A 126 -11.39 5.51 -20.58
CA GLY A 126 -11.10 4.27 -19.88
C GLY A 126 -11.49 4.32 -18.41
N PHE A 127 -11.16 3.27 -17.65
CA PHE A 127 -11.48 3.21 -16.22
C PHE A 127 -10.37 2.60 -15.39
N VAL A 128 -10.38 2.95 -14.11
CA VAL A 128 -9.46 2.40 -13.12
C VAL A 128 -10.25 1.82 -11.96
N ARG A 129 -9.79 0.68 -11.45
CA ARG A 129 -10.29 0.09 -10.20
C ARG A 129 -9.11 -0.37 -9.38
N LEU A 130 -8.92 0.22 -8.20
CA LEU A 130 -7.82 -0.12 -7.30
C LEU A 130 -8.38 -0.49 -5.95
N THR A 131 -7.85 -1.56 -5.37
CA THR A 131 -8.03 -1.87 -3.96
C THR A 131 -6.73 -1.58 -3.24
N VAL A 132 -6.80 -0.75 -2.22
CA VAL A 132 -5.65 -0.31 -1.44
C VAL A 132 -5.81 -0.83 -0.01
N LYS A 133 -4.77 -1.49 0.50
CA LYS A 133 -4.55 -1.77 1.92
C LYS A 133 -3.31 -1.02 2.40
N GLU A 134 -2.98 -1.13 3.68
CA GLU A 134 -1.83 -0.47 4.28
C GLU A 134 -0.50 -0.83 3.59
N ASP A 135 -0.34 -2.11 3.22
CA ASP A 135 0.93 -2.65 2.73
C ASP A 135 0.88 -3.18 1.29
N PHE A 136 -0.27 -3.13 0.63
CA PHE A 136 -0.39 -3.59 -0.76
C PHE A 136 -1.46 -2.82 -1.55
N ILE A 137 -1.33 -2.86 -2.87
CA ILE A 137 -2.32 -2.36 -3.83
C ILE A 137 -2.52 -3.41 -4.92
N TYR A 138 -3.77 -3.67 -5.29
CA TYR A 138 -4.07 -4.50 -6.45
C TYR A 138 -5.24 -3.92 -7.24
N GLY A 139 -5.32 -4.23 -8.52
CA GLY A 139 -6.40 -3.76 -9.36
C GLY A 139 -6.10 -3.76 -10.84
N LEU A 140 -6.78 -2.86 -11.55
CA LEU A 140 -6.62 -2.74 -12.99
C LEU A 140 -6.80 -1.30 -13.47
N ILE A 141 -6.07 -0.98 -14.53
CA ILE A 141 -6.21 0.24 -15.33
C ILE A 141 -6.54 -0.21 -16.74
N ASP A 142 -7.67 0.22 -17.29
CA ASP A 142 -8.13 -0.17 -18.63
C ASP A 142 -8.29 1.07 -19.51
N ASP A 143 -7.62 1.08 -20.66
CA ASP A 143 -7.65 2.17 -21.63
C ASP A 143 -7.79 1.63 -23.06
N ALA A 144 -7.76 2.52 -24.06
CA ALA A 144 -7.91 2.12 -25.46
C ALA A 144 -6.77 1.22 -25.99
N SER A 145 -5.60 1.21 -25.33
CA SER A 145 -4.45 0.36 -25.67
C SER A 145 -4.49 -1.01 -25.01
N GLY A 146 -5.29 -1.17 -23.96
CA GLY A 146 -5.53 -2.44 -23.30
C GLY A 146 -5.63 -2.31 -21.78
N SER A 147 -5.63 -3.47 -21.11
CA SER A 147 -5.76 -3.56 -19.67
C SER A 147 -4.42 -3.86 -19.01
N TYR A 148 -4.12 -3.09 -17.96
CA TYR A 148 -2.94 -3.24 -17.10
C TYR A 148 -3.39 -3.78 -15.75
N ILE A 149 -2.81 -4.89 -15.33
CA ILE A 149 -3.08 -5.51 -14.03
C ILE A 149 -2.01 -5.08 -13.04
N ILE A 150 -2.44 -4.75 -11.83
CA ILE A 150 -1.57 -4.39 -10.69
C ILE A 150 -1.77 -5.48 -9.64
N ASP A 151 -0.68 -6.12 -9.24
CA ASP A 151 -0.61 -7.19 -8.23
C ASP A 151 0.59 -6.95 -7.31
#